data_AF-A0A1S8C7H3-F1
#
_entry.id   AF-A0A1S8C7H3-F1
#
_cell.length_a   1.000
_cell.length_b   1.000
_cell.length_c   1.000
_cell.angle_alpha   90.00
_cell.angle_beta   90.00
_cell.angle_gamma   90.00
#
_symmetry.space_group_name_H-M   'P 1'
#
loop_
_entity.id
_entity.type
_entity.pdbx_description
1 polymer ?
#
loop_
_entity_poly.entity_id
_entity_poly.type
_entity_poly.pdbx_seq_one_letter_code
_entity_poly.pdbx_strand_id
1 'polypeptide(L)'
;MSARPALTGTGALLLFALRRDRVRLPVWVAGGALLVVVQSVAAQSTYDSPGSLAAYRASVGSNAASIALAGPPVGLDTIAGTVAFEMATPLAVVAALMVMFTTVRHTRADEELGRTELVRSTRIGRHAPLAAAAGVAALASAALGAAIGGGATASGLPATGAFVLGASATATGLVFTGLTALAAQVVSTARGVHGLVGAARGLPGAAGDRRRRGQRPVLGLSGGWAQASHP
;
A
#
# COMPACT_ATOMS: atom_id res chain seq x y z
N MET A 1 -5.53 -27.02 33.27
CA MET A 1 -5.79 -26.31 32.00
C MET A 1 -4.46 -25.87 31.40
N SER A 2 -3.90 -26.62 30.44
CA SER A 2 -2.66 -26.22 29.76
C SER A 2 -2.93 -24.93 28.97
N ALA A 3 -2.18 -23.87 29.26
CA ALA A 3 -2.27 -22.60 28.53
C ALA A 3 -2.03 -22.87 27.05
N ARG A 4 -3.06 -22.73 26.21
CA ARG A 4 -2.94 -22.94 24.77
C ARG A 4 -2.02 -21.86 24.17
N PRO A 5 -1.11 -22.20 23.25
CA PRO A 5 -0.31 -21.20 22.56
C PRO A 5 -1.21 -20.18 21.86
N ALA A 6 -0.91 -18.88 22.02
CA ALA A 6 -1.81 -17.80 21.60
C ALA A 6 -2.06 -17.72 20.08
N LEU A 7 -1.24 -18.41 19.28
CA LEU A 7 -1.28 -18.45 17.80
C LEU A 7 -1.75 -19.80 17.24
N THR A 8 -2.30 -20.69 18.07
CA THR A 8 -2.82 -21.98 17.61
C THR A 8 -3.96 -21.76 16.60
N GLY A 9 -3.88 -22.39 15.42
CA GLY A 9 -4.92 -22.31 14.39
C GLY A 9 -4.76 -21.18 13.35
N THR A 10 -3.73 -20.33 13.46
CA THR A 10 -3.50 -19.22 12.51
C THR A 10 -3.40 -19.68 11.06
N GLY A 11 -2.68 -20.77 10.78
CA GLY A 11 -2.51 -21.28 9.41
C GLY A 11 -3.84 -21.70 8.76
N ALA A 12 -4.72 -22.37 9.51
CA ALA A 12 -6.03 -22.77 9.01
C ALA A 12 -6.92 -21.54 8.71
N LEU A 13 -6.90 -20.53 9.60
CA LEU A 13 -7.64 -19.28 9.39
C LEU A 13 -7.09 -18.48 8.21
N LEU A 14 -5.77 -18.45 8.02
CA LEU A 14 -5.12 -17.79 6.89
C LEU A 14 -5.53 -18.45 5.57
N LEU A 15 -5.46 -19.78 5.47
CA LEU A 15 -5.88 -20.51 4.28
C LEU A 15 -7.37 -20.32 3.99
N PHE A 16 -8.21 -20.32 5.03
CA PHE A 16 -9.63 -20.02 4.89
C PHE A 16 -9.87 -18.60 4.35
N ALA A 17 -9.18 -17.60 4.90
CA ALA A 17 -9.28 -16.22 4.46
C ALA A 17 -8.82 -16.04 3.00
N LEU A 18 -7.72 -16.69 2.59
CA LEU A 18 -7.27 -16.70 1.20
C LEU A 18 -8.32 -17.32 0.25
N ARG A 19 -8.96 -18.42 0.66
CA ARG A 19 -10.05 -19.04 -0.13
C ARG A 19 -11.27 -18.12 -0.23
N ARG A 20 -11.62 -17.44 0.87
CA ARG A 20 -12.74 -16.48 0.93
C ARG A 20 -12.48 -15.24 0.07
N ASP A 21 -11.22 -14.88 -0.12
CA ASP A 21 -10.81 -13.66 -0.83
C ASP A 21 -10.24 -13.94 -2.23
N ARG A 22 -10.39 -15.17 -2.74
CA ARG A 22 -9.84 -15.65 -4.02
C ARG A 22 -10.21 -14.84 -5.27
N VAL A 23 -11.26 -14.02 -5.21
CA VAL A 23 -11.64 -13.11 -6.30
C VAL A 23 -11.19 -11.69 -5.98
N ARG A 24 -11.50 -11.24 -4.76
CA ARG A 24 -11.28 -9.87 -4.33
C ARG A 24 -9.81 -9.47 -4.32
N LEU A 25 -8.93 -10.30 -3.75
CA LEU A 25 -7.50 -9.99 -3.68
C LEU A 25 -6.85 -9.97 -5.07
N PRO A 26 -7.08 -10.96 -5.95
CA PRO A 26 -6.59 -10.88 -7.32
C PRO A 26 -7.10 -9.66 -8.08
N VAL A 27 -8.35 -9.23 -7.88
CA VAL A 27 -8.86 -8.00 -8.51
C VAL A 27 -8.10 -6.75 -8.06
N TRP A 28 -7.80 -6.62 -6.75
CA TRP A 28 -6.98 -5.51 -6.25
C TRP A 28 -5.55 -5.55 -6.83
N VAL A 29 -4.93 -6.73 -6.82
CA VAL A 29 -3.58 -6.94 -7.34
C VAL A 29 -3.51 -6.63 -8.85
N ALA A 30 -4.43 -7.19 -9.62
CA ALA A 30 -4.52 -6.99 -11.07
C ALA A 30 -4.84 -5.53 -11.41
N GLY A 31 -5.77 -4.90 -10.68
CA GLY A 31 -6.11 -3.50 -10.88
C GLY A 31 -4.93 -2.57 -10.60
N GLY A 32 -4.21 -2.79 -9.50
CA GLY A 32 -3.00 -2.02 -9.18
C GLY A 32 -1.88 -2.18 -10.21
N ALA A 33 -1.63 -3.41 -10.66
CA ALA A 33 -0.65 -3.67 -11.72
C ALA A 33 -1.08 -3.06 -13.07
N LEU A 34 -2.36 -3.19 -13.43
CA LEU A 34 -2.91 -2.63 -14.67
C LEU A 34 -2.79 -1.11 -14.70
N LEU A 35 -3.05 -0.42 -13.58
CA LEU A 35 -2.86 1.03 -13.49
C LEU A 35 -1.43 1.43 -13.86
N VAL A 36 -0.43 0.67 -13.39
CA VAL A 36 0.99 0.95 -13.69
C VAL A 36 1.32 0.67 -15.14
N VAL A 37 0.82 -0.43 -15.70
CA VAL A 37 1.02 -0.77 -17.11
C VAL A 37 0.43 0.32 -18.01
N VAL A 38 -0.81 0.74 -17.75
CA VAL A 38 -1.48 1.81 -18.51
C VAL A 38 -0.69 3.12 -18.43
N GLN A 39 -0.29 3.53 -17.22
CA GLN A 39 0.53 4.75 -17.07
C GLN A 39 1.90 4.62 -17.73
N SER A 40 2.54 3.46 -17.67
CA SER A 40 3.83 3.22 -18.31
C SER A 40 3.73 3.35 -19.84
N VAL A 41 2.69 2.80 -20.46
CA VAL A 41 2.47 2.89 -21.91
C VAL A 41 2.18 4.35 -22.29
N ALA A 42 1.30 5.03 -21.55
CA ALA A 42 0.97 6.43 -21.79
C ALA A 42 2.18 7.37 -21.61
N ALA A 43 3.01 7.13 -20.59
CA ALA A 43 4.21 7.92 -20.34
C ALA A 43 5.24 7.74 -21.46
N GLN A 44 5.39 6.54 -22.01
CA GLN A 44 6.31 6.28 -23.13
C GLN A 44 5.89 6.99 -24.42
N SER A 45 4.58 7.12 -24.68
CA SER A 45 4.10 7.89 -25.84
C SER A 45 4.13 9.40 -25.63
N THR A 46 4.00 9.87 -24.38
CA THR A 46 3.87 11.30 -24.06
C THR A 46 5.22 11.96 -23.83
N TYR A 47 6.19 11.22 -23.28
CA TYR A 47 7.49 11.73 -22.87
C TYR A 47 8.64 11.17 -23.72
N ASP A 48 8.39 11.03 -25.02
CA ASP A 48 9.27 10.38 -26.01
C ASP A 48 10.55 11.17 -26.34
N SER A 49 10.62 12.45 -25.95
CA SER A 49 11.73 13.35 -26.22
C SER A 49 12.33 13.96 -24.96
N PRO A 50 13.64 14.26 -24.92
CA PRO A 50 14.27 14.95 -23.78
C PRO A 50 13.61 16.30 -23.46
N GLY A 51 13.12 17.02 -24.47
CA GLY A 51 12.40 18.28 -24.32
C GLY A 51 11.07 18.12 -23.57
N SER A 52 10.31 17.06 -23.88
CA SER A 52 9.03 16.77 -23.21
C SER A 52 9.22 16.46 -21.71
N LEU A 53 10.25 15.68 -21.36
CA LEU A 53 10.56 15.39 -19.96
C LEU A 53 11.07 16.62 -19.21
N ALA A 54 11.84 17.50 -19.86
CA ALA A 54 12.29 18.76 -19.27
C ALA A 54 11.11 19.72 -19.02
N ALA A 55 10.17 19.81 -19.96
CA ALA A 55 8.94 20.58 -19.79
C ALA A 55 8.09 20.03 -18.64
N TYR A 56 7.94 18.70 -18.54
CA TYR A 56 7.26 18.06 -17.43
C TYR A 56 7.93 18.39 -16.09
N ARG A 57 9.26 18.24 -15.98
CA ARG A 57 10.02 18.63 -14.77
C ARG A 57 9.77 20.07 -14.35
N ALA A 58 9.81 21.01 -15.28
CA ALA A 58 9.55 22.42 -15.01
C ALA A 58 8.10 22.64 -14.52
N SER A 59 7.13 21.95 -15.12
CA SER A 59 5.72 22.04 -14.73
C SER A 59 5.44 21.48 -13.33
N VAL A 60 6.04 20.34 -12.98
CA VAL A 60 5.87 19.71 -11.66
C VAL A 60 6.63 20.49 -10.59
N GLY A 61 7.84 20.95 -10.89
CA GLY A 61 8.68 21.73 -9.97
C GLY A 61 8.10 23.11 -9.63
N SER A 62 7.23 23.66 -10.48
CA SER A 62 6.52 24.92 -10.22
C SER A 62 5.16 24.74 -9.54
N ASN A 63 4.65 23.51 -9.45
CA ASN A 63 3.35 23.23 -8.84
C ASN A 63 3.49 22.82 -7.36
N ALA A 64 3.19 23.75 -6.47
CA ALA A 64 3.22 23.53 -5.02
C ALA A 64 2.29 22.39 -4.56
N ALA A 65 1.16 22.14 -5.25
CA ALA A 65 0.25 21.05 -4.93
C ALA A 65 0.87 19.68 -5.28
N SER A 66 1.55 19.57 -6.42
CA SER A 66 2.26 18.35 -6.82
C SER A 66 3.39 18.02 -5.82
N ILE A 67 4.15 19.03 -5.39
CA ILE A 67 5.22 18.86 -4.41
C ILE A 67 4.65 18.46 -3.02
N ALA A 68 3.50 19.02 -2.64
CA ALA A 68 2.86 18.69 -1.37
C ALA A 68 2.30 17.26 -1.34
N LEU A 69 1.76 16.79 -2.47
CA LEU A 69 1.08 15.49 -2.57
C LEU A 69 2.04 14.33 -2.85
N ALA A 70 2.93 14.52 -3.83
CA ALA A 70 3.84 13.48 -4.32
C ALA A 70 5.26 13.60 -3.72
N GLY A 71 5.62 14.73 -3.12
CA GLY A 71 6.99 15.01 -2.65
C GLY A 71 7.84 15.73 -3.70
N PRO A 72 9.13 15.99 -3.40
CA PRO A 72 10.03 16.67 -4.33
C PRO A 72 10.16 15.89 -5.66
N PRO A 73 10.12 16.57 -6.82
CA PRO A 73 10.32 15.92 -8.11
C PRO A 73 11.80 15.54 -8.29
N VAL A 74 12.14 14.31 -7.93
CA VAL A 74 13.49 13.76 -8.08
C VAL A 74 13.47 12.67 -9.17
N GLY A 75 14.57 12.53 -9.91
CA GLY A 75 14.77 11.45 -10.89
C GLY A 75 13.81 11.46 -12.09
N LEU A 76 13.15 12.58 -12.38
CA LEU A 76 12.29 12.76 -13.55
C LEU A 76 13.07 12.81 -14.88
N ASP A 77 14.38 12.54 -14.85
CA ASP A 77 15.29 12.49 -15.99
C ASP A 77 14.98 11.34 -16.96
N THR A 78 14.20 10.36 -16.50
CA THR A 78 13.84 9.17 -17.24
C THR A 78 12.33 8.94 -17.21
N ILE A 79 11.80 8.24 -18.21
CA ILE A 79 10.39 7.84 -18.25
C ILE A 79 10.04 6.98 -17.03
N ALA A 80 10.94 6.08 -16.61
CA ALA A 80 10.76 5.25 -15.42
C ALA A 80 10.61 6.08 -14.14
N GLY A 81 11.44 7.12 -13.98
CA GLY A 81 11.34 8.04 -12.85
C GLY A 81 10.05 8.85 -12.86
N THR A 82 9.60 9.30 -14.03
CA THR A 82 8.30 9.99 -14.18
C THR A 82 7.13 9.07 -13.81
N VAL A 83 7.11 7.84 -14.30
CA VAL A 83 6.07 6.85 -13.95
C VAL A 83 6.09 6.56 -12.45
N ALA A 84 7.26 6.38 -11.84
CA ALA A 84 7.38 6.15 -10.40
C ALA A 84 6.85 7.35 -9.59
N PHE A 85 7.14 8.58 -10.02
CA PHE A 85 6.64 9.80 -9.38
C PHE A 85 5.12 9.92 -9.47
N GLU A 86 4.54 9.73 -10.66
CA GLU A 86 3.09 9.81 -10.86
C GLU A 86 2.33 8.69 -10.14
N MET A 87 2.92 7.49 -10.07
CA MET A 87 2.29 6.31 -9.49
C MET A 87 2.48 6.16 -7.98
N ALA A 88 3.38 6.93 -7.35
CA ALA A 88 3.63 6.84 -5.91
C ALA A 88 2.34 7.04 -5.09
N THR A 89 1.58 8.11 -5.35
CA THR A 89 0.36 8.41 -4.59
C THR A 89 -0.80 7.44 -4.91
N PRO A 90 -1.16 7.17 -6.18
CA PRO A 90 -2.22 6.23 -6.52
C PRO A 90 -1.97 4.83 -5.97
N LEU A 91 -0.74 4.31 -6.10
CA LEU A 91 -0.39 2.98 -5.57
C LEU A 91 -0.45 2.93 -4.06
N ALA A 92 -0.05 4.00 -3.38
CA ALA A 92 -0.19 4.09 -1.92
C ALA A 92 -1.67 4.05 -1.49
N VAL A 93 -2.58 4.69 -2.23
CA VAL A 93 -4.03 4.60 -1.96
C VAL A 93 -4.53 3.17 -2.18
N VAL A 94 -4.21 2.57 -3.33
CA VAL A 94 -4.62 1.20 -3.69
C VAL A 94 -4.14 0.20 -2.63
N ALA A 95 -2.86 0.24 -2.27
CA ALA A 95 -2.27 -0.63 -1.26
C ALA A 95 -2.95 -0.43 0.10
N ALA A 96 -3.11 0.83 0.55
CA ALA A 96 -3.72 1.16 1.84
C ALA A 96 -5.18 0.68 1.93
N LEU A 97 -6.00 0.94 0.90
CA LEU A 97 -7.40 0.52 0.88
C LEU A 97 -7.53 -1.00 0.82
N MET A 98 -6.72 -1.66 -0.02
CA MET A 98 -6.71 -3.12 -0.12
C MET A 98 -6.45 -3.77 1.23
N VAL A 99 -5.37 -3.40 1.93
CA VAL A 99 -5.02 -4.01 3.21
C VAL A 99 -5.96 -3.59 4.33
N MET A 100 -6.45 -2.34 4.32
CA MET A 100 -7.41 -1.85 5.31
C MET A 100 -8.70 -2.67 5.24
N PHE A 101 -9.30 -2.77 4.06
CA PHE A 101 -10.55 -3.50 3.94
C PHE A 101 -10.40 -5.00 4.17
N THR A 102 -9.25 -5.59 3.79
CA THR A 102 -8.95 -7.00 4.05
C THR A 102 -8.83 -7.25 5.56
N THR A 103 -8.06 -6.41 6.25
CA THR A 103 -7.83 -6.54 7.70
C THR A 103 -9.13 -6.35 8.48
N VAL A 104 -9.93 -5.32 8.16
CA VAL A 104 -11.22 -5.07 8.83
C VAL A 104 -12.22 -6.21 8.59
N ARG A 105 -12.26 -6.76 7.37
CA ARG A 105 -13.16 -7.87 7.02
C ARG A 105 -12.91 -9.11 7.89
N HIS A 106 -11.65 -9.46 8.12
CA HIS A 106 -11.27 -10.66 8.87
C HIS A 106 -11.02 -10.41 10.36
N THR A 107 -11.33 -9.20 10.84
CA THR A 107 -11.27 -8.85 12.27
C THR A 107 -12.63 -8.31 12.72
N ARG A 108 -12.83 -6.99 12.69
CA ARG A 108 -14.00 -6.32 13.27
C ARG A 108 -15.32 -6.71 12.63
N ALA A 109 -15.36 -6.91 11.31
CA ALA A 109 -16.60 -7.32 10.67
C ALA A 109 -17.05 -8.72 11.11
N ASP A 110 -16.13 -9.65 11.34
CA ASP A 110 -16.47 -10.98 11.84
C ASP A 110 -16.74 -10.98 13.36
N GLU A 111 -16.18 -10.03 14.12
CA GLU A 111 -16.55 -9.78 15.52
C GLU A 111 -17.98 -9.24 15.66
N GLU A 112 -18.35 -8.22 14.88
CA GLU A 112 -19.70 -7.62 14.89
C GLU A 112 -20.79 -8.65 14.52
N LEU A 113 -20.46 -9.63 13.68
CA LEU A 113 -21.36 -10.71 13.28
C LEU A 113 -21.37 -11.89 14.27
N GLY A 114 -20.67 -11.79 15.40
CA GLY A 114 -20.59 -12.85 16.42
C GLY A 114 -19.81 -14.10 16.00
N ARG A 115 -19.23 -14.12 14.79
CA ARG A 115 -18.46 -15.27 14.27
C ARG A 115 -17.19 -15.48 15.06
N THR A 116 -16.58 -14.41 15.56
CA THR A 116 -15.36 -14.50 16.37
C THR A 116 -15.59 -15.31 17.65
N GLU A 117 -16.77 -15.24 18.28
CA GLU A 117 -17.09 -16.03 19.48
C GLU A 117 -17.28 -17.52 19.14
N LEU A 118 -17.89 -17.83 17.99
CA LEU A 118 -17.98 -19.22 17.49
C LEU A 118 -16.58 -19.79 17.20
N VAL A 119 -15.71 -19.02 16.56
CA VAL A 119 -14.31 -19.43 16.29
C VAL A 119 -13.54 -19.62 17.60
N ARG A 120 -13.74 -18.75 18.60
CA ARG A 120 -13.11 -18.86 19.94
C ARG A 120 -13.60 -20.07 20.75
N SER A 121 -14.82 -20.57 20.50
CA SER A 121 -15.31 -21.81 21.12
C SER A 121 -14.56 -23.07 20.64
N THR A 122 -13.84 -22.97 19.51
CA THR A 122 -13.00 -24.05 18.97
C THR A 122 -11.57 -24.03 19.57
N ARG A 123 -10.69 -24.92 19.10
CA ARG A 123 -9.27 -24.97 19.54
C ARG A 123 -8.41 -23.89 18.86
N ILE A 124 -8.84 -22.64 18.86
CA ILE A 124 -8.13 -21.51 18.25
C ILE A 124 -7.58 -20.58 19.34
N GLY A 125 -6.36 -20.10 19.16
CA GLY A 125 -5.70 -19.17 20.07
C GLY A 125 -6.23 -17.75 19.94
N ARG A 126 -6.17 -16.97 21.04
CA ARG A 126 -6.77 -15.61 21.10
C ARG A 126 -6.22 -14.62 20.06
N HIS A 127 -4.96 -14.77 19.65
CA HIS A 127 -4.31 -13.88 18.68
C HIS A 127 -4.30 -14.45 17.26
N ALA A 128 -4.75 -15.69 17.07
CA ALA A 128 -4.74 -16.34 15.76
C ALA A 128 -5.59 -15.63 14.68
N PRO A 129 -6.79 -15.09 14.98
CA PRO A 129 -7.56 -14.35 13.98
C PRO A 129 -6.86 -13.08 13.48
N LEU A 130 -6.31 -12.28 14.39
CA LEU A 130 -5.57 -11.06 14.05
C LEU A 130 -4.30 -11.39 13.26
N ALA A 131 -3.55 -12.40 13.69
CA ALA A 131 -2.35 -12.85 12.99
C ALA A 131 -2.66 -13.38 11.59
N ALA A 132 -3.76 -14.11 11.42
CA ALA A 132 -4.21 -14.59 10.12
C ALA A 132 -4.61 -13.43 9.20
N ALA A 133 -5.38 -12.46 9.69
CA ALA A 133 -5.77 -11.27 8.92
C ALA A 133 -4.55 -10.46 8.48
N ALA A 134 -3.60 -10.21 9.39
CA ALA A 134 -2.35 -9.53 9.08
C ALA A 134 -1.48 -10.31 8.07
N GLY A 135 -1.42 -11.64 8.22
CA GLY A 135 -0.71 -12.50 7.27
C GLY A 135 -1.28 -12.45 5.86
N VAL A 136 -2.61 -12.48 5.71
CA VAL A 136 -3.27 -12.32 4.40
C VAL A 136 -3.00 -10.96 3.80
N ALA A 137 -3.09 -9.88 4.59
CA ALA A 137 -2.80 -8.53 4.12
C ALA A 137 -1.33 -8.35 3.70
N ALA A 138 -0.39 -8.97 4.41
CA ALA A 138 1.02 -8.98 4.04
C ALA A 138 1.28 -9.73 2.74
N LEU A 139 0.69 -10.92 2.57
CA LEU A 139 0.78 -11.70 1.33
C LEU A 139 0.16 -10.94 0.14
N ALA A 140 -0.99 -10.29 0.34
CA ALA A 140 -1.61 -9.45 -0.68
C ALA A 140 -0.73 -8.26 -1.07
N SER A 141 -0.06 -7.63 -0.10
CA SER A 141 0.86 -6.52 -0.35
C SER A 141 2.07 -6.96 -1.17
N ALA A 142 2.65 -8.12 -0.84
CA ALA A 142 3.76 -8.70 -1.60
C ALA A 142 3.34 -9.09 -3.03
N ALA A 143 2.15 -9.70 -3.18
CA ALA A 143 1.60 -10.03 -4.48
C ALA A 143 1.34 -8.78 -5.34
N LEU A 144 0.81 -7.71 -4.74
CA LEU A 144 0.63 -6.42 -5.39
C LEU A 144 1.97 -5.84 -5.86
N GLY A 145 2.99 -5.82 -5.00
CA GLY A 145 4.32 -5.33 -5.36
C GLY A 145 4.98 -6.13 -6.48
N ALA A 146 4.89 -7.46 -6.42
CA ALA A 146 5.40 -8.34 -7.47
C ALA A 146 4.66 -8.13 -8.81
N ALA A 147 3.34 -7.98 -8.78
CA ALA A 147 2.54 -7.73 -9.98
C ALA A 147 2.83 -6.35 -10.59
N ILE A 148 3.05 -5.33 -9.77
CA ILE A 148 3.50 -4.00 -10.21
C ILE A 148 4.87 -4.09 -10.87
N GLY A 149 5.85 -4.72 -10.22
CA GLY A 149 7.20 -4.86 -10.77
C GLY A 149 7.22 -5.66 -12.06
N GLY A 150 6.50 -6.79 -12.11
CA GLY A 150 6.36 -7.60 -13.32
C GLY A 150 5.63 -6.86 -14.44
N GLY A 151 4.52 -6.18 -14.15
CA GLY A 151 3.74 -5.43 -15.12
C GLY A 151 4.52 -4.26 -15.73
N ALA A 152 5.19 -3.46 -14.89
CA ALA A 152 6.03 -2.36 -15.34
C ALA A 152 7.22 -2.83 -16.17
N THR A 153 7.85 -3.95 -15.80
CA THR A 153 8.94 -4.54 -16.59
C THR A 153 8.41 -5.03 -17.95
N ALA A 154 7.26 -5.69 -17.95
CA ALA A 154 6.61 -6.18 -19.16
C ALA A 154 6.15 -5.05 -20.11
N SER A 155 5.88 -3.85 -19.58
CA SER A 155 5.55 -2.66 -20.38
C SER A 155 6.78 -1.92 -20.93
N GLY A 156 8.00 -2.40 -20.67
CA GLY A 156 9.25 -1.86 -21.23
C GLY A 156 10.08 -1.00 -20.26
N LEU A 157 9.68 -0.87 -19.00
CA LEU A 157 10.48 -0.13 -18.02
C LEU A 157 11.67 -0.97 -17.51
N PRO A 158 12.79 -0.33 -17.09
CA PRO A 158 13.90 -1.02 -16.46
C PRO A 158 13.46 -1.81 -15.22
N ALA A 159 13.82 -3.09 -15.16
CA ALA A 159 13.38 -4.01 -14.10
C ALA A 159 13.72 -3.49 -12.69
N THR A 160 14.91 -2.92 -12.49
CA THR A 160 15.32 -2.39 -11.19
C THR A 160 14.35 -1.33 -10.67
N GLY A 161 14.00 -0.33 -11.48
CA GLY A 161 13.07 0.73 -11.10
C GLY A 161 11.64 0.21 -10.93
N ALA A 162 11.22 -0.73 -11.78
CA ALA A 162 9.92 -1.37 -11.69
C ALA A 162 9.71 -2.13 -10.37
N PHE A 163 10.70 -2.93 -9.95
CA PHE A 163 10.62 -3.66 -8.68
C PHE A 163 10.80 -2.76 -7.45
N VAL A 164 11.54 -1.66 -7.56
CA VAL A 164 11.57 -0.62 -6.54
C VAL A 164 10.18 -0.01 -6.31
N LEU A 165 9.47 0.34 -7.39
CA LEU A 165 8.09 0.84 -7.29
C LEU A 165 7.18 -0.21 -6.62
N GLY A 166 7.30 -1.47 -7.02
CA GLY A 166 6.60 -2.59 -6.40
C GLY A 166 6.92 -2.77 -4.91
N ALA A 167 8.19 -2.62 -4.53
CA ALA A 167 8.63 -2.69 -3.14
C ALA A 167 8.05 -1.54 -2.30
N SER A 168 7.97 -0.33 -2.85
CA SER A 168 7.34 0.80 -2.16
C SER A 168 5.84 0.59 -1.90
N ALA A 169 5.13 -0.02 -2.86
CA ALA A 169 3.72 -0.38 -2.70
C ALA A 169 3.55 -1.47 -1.62
N THR A 170 4.45 -2.45 -1.60
CA THR A 170 4.50 -3.50 -0.57
C THR A 170 4.73 -2.91 0.82
N ALA A 171 5.73 -2.05 0.97
CA ALA A 171 6.05 -1.40 2.24
C ALA A 171 4.86 -0.56 2.75
N THR A 172 4.21 0.18 1.85
CA THR A 172 2.99 0.94 2.19
C THR A 172 1.88 0.02 2.69
N GLY A 173 1.64 -1.09 1.99
CA GLY A 173 0.66 -2.11 2.41
C GLY A 173 0.98 -2.69 3.80
N LEU A 174 2.25 -2.97 4.10
CA LEU A 174 2.65 -3.48 5.42
C LEU A 174 2.45 -2.46 6.54
N VAL A 175 2.80 -1.19 6.31
CA VAL A 175 2.56 -0.11 7.29
C VAL A 175 1.06 0.04 7.57
N PHE A 176 0.23 0.09 6.53
CA PHE A 176 -1.22 0.21 6.69
C PHE A 176 -1.87 -1.04 7.28
N THR A 177 -1.28 -2.23 7.06
CA THR A 177 -1.71 -3.46 7.74
C THR A 177 -1.50 -3.32 9.25
N GLY A 178 -0.33 -2.85 9.69
CA GLY A 178 -0.04 -2.60 11.10
C GLY A 178 -0.98 -1.55 11.71
N LEU A 179 -1.15 -0.41 11.04
CA LEU A 179 -2.07 0.65 11.47
C LEU A 179 -3.51 0.15 11.59
N THR A 180 -3.99 -0.61 10.60
CA THR A 180 -5.35 -1.15 10.62
C THR A 180 -5.51 -2.20 11.71
N ALA A 181 -4.51 -3.06 11.92
CA ALA A 181 -4.55 -4.05 13.00
C ALA A 181 -4.62 -3.38 14.38
N LEU A 182 -3.83 -2.32 14.62
CA LEU A 182 -3.87 -1.53 15.86
C LEU A 182 -5.20 -0.81 16.03
N ALA A 183 -5.68 -0.13 14.99
CA ALA A 183 -6.99 0.54 15.02
C ALA A 183 -8.12 -0.46 15.30
N ALA A 184 -8.05 -1.65 14.70
CA ALA A 184 -8.96 -2.75 14.95
C ALA A 184 -8.77 -3.39 16.33
N GLN A 185 -7.82 -3.00 17.18
CA GLN A 185 -7.81 -3.38 18.60
C GLN A 185 -8.48 -2.31 19.47
N VAL A 186 -8.37 -1.03 19.10
CA VAL A 186 -8.85 0.12 19.89
C VAL A 186 -10.33 0.43 19.62
N VAL A 187 -10.76 0.29 18.36
CA VAL A 187 -12.10 0.71 17.92
C VAL A 187 -13.03 -0.49 17.84
N SER A 188 -14.24 -0.37 18.40
CA SER A 188 -15.24 -1.44 18.47
C SER A 188 -16.06 -1.64 17.20
N THR A 189 -15.96 -0.73 16.21
CA THR A 189 -16.73 -0.80 14.97
C THR A 189 -15.86 -0.80 13.72
N ALA A 190 -16.25 -1.56 12.69
CA ALA A 190 -15.59 -1.58 11.39
C ALA A 190 -15.58 -0.20 10.72
N ARG A 191 -16.68 0.56 10.87
CA ARG A 191 -16.79 1.94 10.36
C ARG A 191 -15.79 2.89 11.03
N GLY A 192 -15.61 2.79 12.35
CA GLY A 192 -14.65 3.62 13.07
C GLY A 192 -13.19 3.30 12.70
N VAL A 193 -12.87 2.03 12.45
CA VAL A 193 -11.53 1.64 11.95
C VAL A 193 -11.27 2.26 10.57
N HIS A 194 -12.23 2.17 9.65
CA HIS A 194 -12.08 2.81 8.33
C HIS A 194 -11.89 4.32 8.43
N GLY A 195 -12.63 4.99 9.32
CA GLY A 195 -12.49 6.43 9.54
C GLY A 195 -11.09 6.81 10.04
N LEU A 196 -10.57 6.10 11.04
CA LEU A 196 -9.27 6.39 11.65
C LEU A 196 -8.10 6.10 10.69
N VAL A 197 -8.12 4.96 10.02
CA VAL A 197 -7.06 4.59 9.06
C VAL A 197 -7.15 5.45 7.79
N GLY A 198 -8.37 5.75 7.33
CA GLY A 198 -8.60 6.68 6.22
C GLY A 198 -8.07 8.08 6.53
N ALA A 199 -8.28 8.58 7.76
CA ALA A 199 -7.70 9.83 8.20
C ALA A 199 -6.16 9.78 8.22
N ALA A 200 -5.55 8.70 8.70
CA ALA A 200 -4.10 8.53 8.65
C ALA A 200 -3.53 8.60 7.22
N ARG A 201 -4.26 8.10 6.22
CA ARG A 201 -3.90 8.25 4.80
C ARG A 201 -4.15 9.65 4.25
N GLY A 202 -5.23 10.29 4.70
CA GLY A 202 -5.70 11.58 4.24
C GLY A 202 -4.96 12.77 4.84
N LEU A 203 -4.28 12.59 5.98
CA LEU A 203 -3.42 13.60 6.56
C LEU A 203 -2.23 13.84 5.61
N PRO A 204 -2.17 15.01 4.93
CA PRO A 204 -0.91 15.46 4.37
C PRO A 204 0.06 15.54 5.55
N GLY A 205 1.36 15.28 5.36
CA GLY A 205 2.34 15.46 6.43
C GLY A 205 2.21 16.87 7.04
N ALA A 206 1.46 16.98 8.13
CA ALA A 206 1.12 18.22 8.80
C ALA A 206 2.28 18.61 9.73
N ALA A 207 3.47 18.83 9.16
CA ALA A 207 4.63 19.42 9.81
C ALA A 207 5.79 19.56 8.81
N GLY A 208 5.52 20.10 7.63
CA GLY A 208 6.56 20.57 6.72
C GLY A 208 6.81 22.05 6.95
N ASP A 209 7.36 22.42 8.11
CA ASP A 209 7.79 23.79 8.41
C ASP A 209 8.60 24.32 7.21
N ARG A 210 8.13 25.42 6.60
CA ARG A 210 8.68 25.96 5.34
C ARG A 210 10.13 26.44 5.47
N ARG A 211 10.74 26.33 6.67
CA ARG A 211 12.04 26.90 7.02
C ARG A 211 13.23 25.94 6.98
N ARG A 212 13.06 24.62 6.79
CA ARG A 212 14.20 23.68 6.76
C ARG A 212 14.39 23.02 5.39
N ARG A 213 15.19 23.68 4.54
CA ARG A 213 15.66 23.20 3.21
C ARG A 213 16.66 22.04 3.25
N GLY A 214 16.87 21.37 4.39
CA GLY A 214 18.00 20.45 4.58
C GLY A 214 17.66 18.99 4.87
N GLN A 215 16.63 18.70 5.66
CA GLN A 215 16.36 17.33 6.14
C GLN A 215 14.87 17.20 6.46
N ARG A 216 14.10 16.60 5.55
CA ARG A 216 12.72 16.16 5.85
C ARG A 216 12.79 14.72 6.36
N PRO A 217 12.10 14.39 7.47
CA PRO A 217 12.10 13.04 8.00
C PRO A 217 11.49 12.11 6.93
N VAL A 218 12.21 11.04 6.62
CA VAL A 218 11.86 10.07 5.59
C VAL A 218 10.48 9.41 5.89
N LEU A 219 9.99 9.51 7.13
CA LEU A 219 8.70 9.01 7.64
C LEU A 219 7.41 9.65 7.07
N GLY A 220 7.46 10.44 5.99
CA GLY A 220 6.25 10.94 5.34
C GLY A 220 5.42 9.82 4.70
N LEU A 221 4.17 9.62 5.15
CA LEU A 221 3.15 8.73 4.56
C LEU A 221 2.77 9.10 3.10
N SER A 222 3.42 10.11 2.52
CA SER A 222 3.23 10.62 1.16
C SER A 222 3.97 9.83 0.07
N GLY A 223 4.76 8.82 0.42
CA GLY A 223 5.51 8.00 -0.56
C GLY A 223 6.97 8.40 -0.77
N GLY A 224 7.55 9.23 0.10
CA GLY A 224 8.95 9.71 -0.02
C GLY A 224 10.02 8.61 -0.08
N TRP A 225 9.74 7.40 0.42
CA TRP A 225 10.64 6.25 0.30
C TRP A 225 10.72 5.69 -1.13
N ALA A 226 9.65 5.81 -1.93
CA ALA A 226 9.64 5.42 -3.34
C ALA A 226 10.55 6.32 -4.18
N GLN A 227 10.74 7.57 -3.75
CA GLN A 227 11.66 8.54 -4.36
C GLN A 227 13.10 8.37 -3.89
N ALA A 228 13.33 7.83 -2.69
CA ALA A 228 14.69 7.60 -2.18
C ALA A 228 15.43 6.45 -2.90
N SER A 229 14.80 5.78 -3.85
CA SER A 229 15.29 4.56 -4.50
C SER A 229 15.59 4.77 -6.00
N HIS A 230 15.96 6.00 -6.37
CA HIS A 230 16.63 6.25 -7.65
C HIS A 230 18.01 5.54 -7.67
N PRO A 231 18.42 4.90 -8.79
CA PRO A 231 19.83 4.61 -9.05
C PRO A 231 20.63 5.90 -9.30
#